data_AF-A0A1A8QC79-F1
#
_entry.id   AF-A0A1A8QC79-F1
#
_cell.length_a   1.000
_cell.length_b   1.000
_cell.length_c   1.000
_cell.angle_alpha   90.00
_cell.angle_beta   90.00
_cell.angle_gamma   90.00
#
_symmetry.space_group_name_H-M   'P 1'
#
loop_
_entity.id
_entity.type
_entity.pdbx_description
1 polymer ?
#
loop_
_entity_poly.entity_id
_entity_poly.type
_entity_poly.pdbx_seq_one_letter_code
_entity_poly.pdbx_strand_id
1 'polypeptide(L)' 'QFHGDELIIRRGQTFQIEIELNRPFSAETDKMHLELKTGLLPKVSKGTHVIIPLVEHLEDERWEAKITEQNGTKIKLS' A
#
# COMPACT_ATOMS: atom_id res chain seq x y z
N GLN A 1 -23.04 11.91 1.12
CA GLN A 1 -21.99 11.76 2.14
C GLN A 1 -21.99 10.31 2.56
N PHE A 2 -20.83 9.70 2.77
CA PHE A 2 -20.77 8.32 3.29
C PHE A 2 -20.87 8.39 4.83
N HIS A 3 -21.57 7.44 5.43
CA HIS A 3 -21.74 7.33 6.87
C HIS A 3 -21.07 6.03 7.33
N GLY A 4 -19.87 6.15 7.88
CA GLY A 4 -18.99 5.06 8.29
C GLY A 4 -17.61 5.60 8.64
N ASP A 5 -16.87 4.86 9.46
CA ASP A 5 -15.51 5.21 9.89
C ASP A 5 -14.44 4.56 8.99
N GLU A 6 -14.86 3.83 7.96
CA GLU A 6 -13.97 3.14 7.04
C GLU A 6 -13.26 4.09 6.07
N LEU A 7 -12.07 3.68 5.62
CA LEU A 7 -11.32 4.39 4.59
C LEU A 7 -12.02 4.25 3.23
N ILE A 8 -12.47 5.38 2.68
CA ILE A 8 -13.07 5.45 1.34
C ILE A 8 -12.13 6.21 0.41
N ILE A 9 -11.56 5.50 -0.56
CA ILE A 9 -10.64 6.05 -1.58
C ILE A 9 -11.24 5.95 -2.98
N ARG A 10 -10.64 6.67 -3.93
CA ARG A 10 -11.02 6.61 -5.34
C ARG A 10 -9.83 6.12 -6.17
N ARG A 11 -10.13 5.34 -7.20
CA ARG A 11 -9.12 4.81 -8.13
C ARG A 11 -8.34 5.94 -8.81
N GLY A 12 -7.06 5.69 -9.09
CA GLY A 12 -6.19 6.65 -9.78
C GLY A 12 -5.83 7.89 -8.94
N GLN A 13 -6.12 7.87 -7.65
CA GLN A 13 -5.70 8.90 -6.70
C GLN A 13 -4.80 8.27 -5.64
N THR A 14 -3.63 8.86 -5.44
CA THR A 14 -2.73 8.51 -4.33
C THR A 14 -3.40 8.78 -2.99
N PHE A 15 -3.13 7.95 -2.01
CA PHE A 15 -3.62 8.09 -0.64
C PHE A 15 -2.53 7.65 0.33
N GLN A 16 -2.59 8.12 1.58
CA GLN A 16 -1.55 7.86 2.55
C GLN A 16 -1.95 6.79 3.56
N ILE A 17 -0.99 5.95 3.96
CA ILE A 17 -1.12 4.97 5.04
C ILE A 17 0.10 5.13 5.95
N GLU A 18 -0.08 5.08 7.27
CA GLU A 18 1.01 4.92 8.22
C GLU A 18 0.98 3.51 8.81
N ILE A 19 2.13 2.84 8.86
CA ILE A 19 2.30 1.50 9.41
C ILE A 19 3.36 1.58 10.51
N GLU A 20 3.06 1.00 11.67
CA GLU A 20 4.03 0.81 12.75
C GLU A 20 4.49 -0.65 12.77
N LEU A 21 5.79 -0.85 12.63
CA LEU A 21 6.43 -2.17 12.63
C LEU A 21 7.00 -2.50 14.02
N ASN A 22 7.41 -3.74 14.23
CA ASN A 22 8.07 -4.16 15.48
C ASN A 22 9.54 -3.70 15.58
N ARG A 23 10.15 -3.31 14.45
CA ARG A 23 11.49 -2.72 14.36
C ARG A 23 11.57 -1.78 13.15
N PRO A 24 12.59 -0.90 13.07
CA PRO A 24 12.80 -0.07 11.89
C PRO A 24 12.90 -0.91 10.60
N PHE A 25 12.28 -0.42 9.53
CA PHE A 25 12.37 -0.99 8.19
C PHE A 25 13.76 -0.75 7.60
N SER A 26 14.33 -1.76 6.94
CA SER A 26 15.58 -1.67 6.19
C SER A 26 15.41 -2.24 4.79
N ALA A 27 15.57 -1.42 3.77
CA ALA A 27 15.47 -1.84 2.37
C ALA A 27 16.55 -2.87 1.96
N GLU A 28 17.65 -2.98 2.72
CA GLU A 28 18.73 -3.94 2.46
C GLU A 28 18.37 -5.36 2.91
N THR A 29 17.60 -5.47 4.01
CA THR A 29 17.33 -6.77 4.66
C THR A 29 15.87 -7.19 4.57
N ASP A 30 14.97 -6.24 4.30
CA ASP A 30 13.54 -6.44 4.39
C ASP A 30 12.88 -6.35 3.02
N LYS A 31 11.84 -7.15 2.85
CA LYS A 31 10.95 -7.09 1.68
C LYS A 31 9.54 -6.88 2.17
N MET A 32 8.87 -5.90 1.59
CA MET A 32 7.49 -5.56 1.91
C MET A 32 6.72 -5.21 0.63
N HIS A 33 5.46 -5.59 0.61
CA HIS A 33 4.46 -5.20 -0.40
C HIS A 33 3.10 -5.10 0.30
N LEU A 34 2.18 -4.33 -0.28
CA LEU A 34 0.78 -4.33 0.17
C LEU A 34 -0.03 -5.32 -0.68
N GLU A 35 -1.09 -5.87 -0.10
CA GLU A 35 -2.04 -6.70 -0.83
C GLU A 35 -3.46 -6.15 -0.67
N LEU A 36 -4.13 -5.91 -1.79
CA LEU A 36 -5.56 -5.62 -1.83
C LEU A 36 -6.29 -6.82 -2.42
N LYS A 37 -7.29 -7.33 -1.69
CA LYS A 37 -8.09 -8.48 -2.08
C LYS A 37 -9.56 -8.14 -2.01
N THR A 38 -10.32 -8.56 -3.01
CA THR A 38 -11.78 -8.39 -3.03
C THR A 38 -12.48 -9.63 -3.56
N GLY A 39 -13.65 -9.93 -2.98
CA GLY A 39 -14.43 -11.13 -3.27
C GLY A 39 -13.93 -12.39 -2.55
N LEU A 40 -14.69 -13.49 -2.70
CA LEU A 40 -14.44 -14.77 -2.00
C LEU A 40 -13.22 -15.55 -2.53
N LEU A 41 -12.89 -15.36 -3.81
CA LEU A 41 -11.80 -16.06 -4.50
C LEU A 41 -10.95 -15.06 -5.29
N PRO A 42 -10.15 -14.22 -4.59
CA PRO A 42 -9.35 -13.18 -5.22
C PRO A 42 -8.24 -13.80 -6.08
N LYS A 43 -8.03 -13.28 -7.30
CA LYS A 43 -7.09 -13.81 -8.29
C LYS A 43 -6.31 -12.67 -8.96
N VAL A 44 -4.99 -12.82 -9.05
CA VAL A 44 -4.10 -11.86 -9.73
C VAL A 44 -4.47 -11.69 -11.20
N SER A 45 -4.71 -12.80 -11.90
CA SER A 45 -5.10 -12.81 -13.33
C SER A 45 -6.45 -12.15 -13.62
N LYS A 46 -7.21 -11.78 -12.59
CA LYS A 46 -8.51 -11.12 -12.69
C LYS A 46 -8.53 -9.74 -12.03
N GLY A 47 -7.40 -9.26 -11.51
CA GLY A 47 -7.32 -7.96 -10.83
C GLY A 47 -8.07 -7.88 -9.49
N THR A 48 -8.54 -9.01 -8.95
CA THR A 48 -9.23 -9.07 -7.64
C THR A 48 -8.29 -9.40 -6.49
N HIS A 49 -7.05 -9.77 -6.81
CA HIS A 49 -5.90 -9.78 -5.90
C HIS A 49 -4.83 -8.89 -6.52
N VAL A 50 -4.55 -7.75 -5.90
CA VAL A 50 -3.52 -6.82 -6.33
C VAL A 50 -2.37 -6.88 -5.34
N ILE A 51 -1.16 -7.09 -5.84
CA ILE A 51 0.09 -7.04 -5.09
C ILE A 51 0.74 -5.71 -5.46
N ILE A 52 0.93 -4.84 -4.47
CA ILE A 52 1.42 -3.48 -4.63
C ILE A 52 2.88 -3.45 -4.14
N PRO A 53 3.87 -3.38 -5.05
CA PRO A 53 5.28 -3.35 -4.67
C PRO A 53 5.66 -2.00 -4.04
N LEU A 54 6.69 -2.03 -3.19
CA LEU A 54 7.40 -0.81 -2.81
C LEU A 54 8.34 -0.39 -3.94
N VAL A 55 8.27 0.88 -4.32
CA VAL A 55 9.09 1.49 -5.39
C VAL A 55 9.71 2.81 -4.94
N GLU A 56 10.79 3.21 -5.59
CA GLU A 56 11.43 4.52 -5.35
C GLU A 56 10.65 5.68 -5.98
N HIS A 57 9.98 5.43 -7.10
CA HIS A 57 9.21 6.41 -7.87
C HIS A 57 7.89 5.80 -8.30
N LEU A 58 6.80 6.56 -8.17
CA LEU A 58 5.48 6.16 -8.65
C LEU A 58 5.35 6.47 -10.14
N GLU A 59 4.79 5.53 -10.87
CA GLU A 59 4.39 5.66 -12.28
C GLU A 59 2.87 5.76 -12.42
N ASP A 60 2.42 6.50 -13.44
CA ASP A 60 1.01 6.62 -13.76
C ASP A 60 0.41 5.26 -14.18
N GLU A 61 -0.88 5.08 -13.89
CA GLU A 61 -1.67 3.89 -14.27
C GLU A 61 -1.16 2.57 -13.67
N ARG A 62 -0.35 2.61 -12.60
CA ARG A 62 0.13 1.42 -11.89
C ARG A 62 -0.28 1.40 -10.42
N TRP A 63 -0.34 0.19 -9.88
CA TRP A 63 -0.48 -0.04 -8.45
C TRP A 63 0.91 -0.12 -7.84
N GLU A 64 1.30 0.93 -7.14
CA GLU A 64 2.62 1.07 -6.52
C GLU A 64 2.47 1.76 -5.17
N ALA A 65 3.44 1.53 -4.27
CA ALA A 65 3.51 2.21 -3.00
C ALA A 65 4.93 2.74 -2.82
N LYS A 66 5.05 3.95 -2.26
CA LYS A 66 6.34 4.58 -1.99
C LYS A 66 6.45 4.95 -0.52
N ILE A 67 7.59 4.66 0.10
CA ILE A 67 7.91 5.21 1.43
C ILE A 67 8.19 6.70 1.26
N THR A 68 7.35 7.52 1.89
CA THR A 68 7.45 8.99 1.88
C THR A 68 8.09 9.53 3.16
N GLU A 69 7.95 8.80 4.26
CA GLU A 69 8.55 9.13 5.55
C GLU A 69 8.85 7.84 6.32
N GLN A 70 9.96 7.84 7.06
CA GLN A 70 10.28 6.78 8.02
C GLN A 70 10.81 7.41 9.30
N ASN A 71 10.19 7.09 10.43
CA ASN A 71 10.56 7.56 11.76
C ASN A 71 10.59 6.38 12.74
N GLY A 72 11.80 5.89 13.03
CA GLY A 72 12.00 4.71 13.86
C GLY A 72 11.29 3.49 13.27
N THR A 73 10.28 3.00 13.98
CA THR A 73 9.45 1.86 13.58
C THR A 73 8.27 2.22 12.68
N LYS A 74 7.98 3.51 12.50
CA LYS A 74 6.85 4.00 11.70
C LYS A 74 7.29 4.32 10.28
N ILE A 75 6.47 3.90 9.31
CA ILE A 75 6.65 4.21 7.90
C ILE A 75 5.36 4.80 7.35
N LYS A 76 5.47 5.87 6.56
CA LYS A 76 4.36 6.41 5.76
C LYS A 76 4.51 6.00 4.32
N LEU A 77 3.45 5.45 3.77
CA LEU A 77 3.32 5.04 2.38
C LEU A 77 2.40 6.01 1.65
N SER A 78 2.73 6.28 0.39
CA SER A 78 1.82 6.90 -0.59
C SER A 78 1.63 5.98 -1.79
#